data_AF-A0A968BSB5-F1
#
_entry.id   AF-A0A968BSB5-F1
#
_cell.length_a   1.000
_cell.length_b   1.000
_cell.length_c   1.000
_cell.angle_alpha   90.00
_cell.angle_beta   90.00
_cell.angle_gamma   90.00
#
_symmetry.space_group_name_H-M   'P 1'
#
loop_
_entity.id
_entity.type
_entity.pdbx_description
1 polymer ?
#
loop_
_entity_poly.entity_id
_entity_poly.type
_entity_poly.pdbx_seq_one_letter_code
_entity_poly.pdbx_strand_id
1 'polypeptide(L)'
;MSEIFLPSVTHVIAMTTIRRERILPVPGAIAVRVNEKVQAADVIAEAEINPKHYYLDIARGLGIAPGEVGRHLSRQQGERVDAGDVIAGPVGITRRTVRAPADGRIAAINNGRVLLEARGELYQMRAGFPGVIVATDGAQIVTVETTGSLVQAAWGNGKT
;
A
#
# COMPACT_ATOMS: atom_id res chain seq x y z
N MET A 1 -1.71 -2.27 41.48
CA MET A 1 -2.40 -3.46 40.96
C MET A 1 -3.62 -2.94 40.24
N SER A 2 -3.54 -2.74 38.93
CA SER A 2 -4.61 -2.10 38.14
C SER A 2 -5.68 -3.14 37.80
N GLU A 3 -6.90 -2.92 38.26
CA GLU A 3 -8.05 -3.73 37.88
C GLU A 3 -8.24 -3.68 36.36
N ILE A 4 -8.28 -4.86 35.74
CA ILE A 4 -8.60 -5.02 34.33
C ILE A 4 -10.10 -4.75 34.19
N PHE A 5 -10.46 -3.59 33.64
CA PHE A 5 -11.85 -3.28 33.32
C PHE A 5 -12.30 -4.12 32.11
N LEU A 6 -12.96 -5.25 32.38
CA LEU A 6 -13.67 -6.03 31.38
C LEU A 6 -15.12 -5.52 31.34
N PRO A 7 -15.60 -4.90 30.24
CA PRO A 7 -17.02 -4.58 30.14
C PRO A 7 -17.82 -5.88 30.24
N SER A 8 -18.74 -5.94 31.20
CA SER A 8 -19.45 -7.15 31.64
C SER A 8 -20.61 -7.58 30.73
N VAL A 9 -20.86 -6.87 29.62
CA VAL A 9 -22.11 -7.02 28.86
C VAL A 9 -21.85 -7.59 27.47
N THR A 10 -22.36 -8.80 27.24
CA THR A 10 -22.53 -9.37 25.91
C THR A 10 -23.89 -8.93 25.37
N HIS A 11 -23.93 -8.31 24.19
CA HIS A 11 -25.18 -7.99 23.51
C HIS A 11 -25.44 -8.99 22.40
N VAL A 12 -26.62 -9.60 22.41
CA VAL A 12 -27.07 -10.57 21.40
C VAL A 12 -28.36 -10.07 20.78
N ILE A 13 -28.33 -9.79 19.48
CA ILE A 13 -29.52 -9.48 18.69
C ILE A 13 -29.74 -10.65 17.74
N ALA A 14 -30.84 -11.38 17.93
CA ALA A 14 -31.08 -12.64 17.23
C ALA A 14 -31.17 -12.50 15.71
N MET A 15 -31.80 -11.43 15.22
CA MET A 15 -31.94 -11.15 13.79
C MET A 15 -31.91 -9.64 13.57
N THR A 16 -30.92 -9.15 12.84
CA THR A 16 -30.79 -7.74 12.49
C THR A 16 -30.04 -7.57 11.17
N THR A 17 -30.18 -6.40 10.57
CA THR A 17 -29.34 -5.98 9.45
C THR A 17 -28.03 -5.44 9.99
N ILE A 18 -26.93 -6.08 9.61
CA ILE A 18 -25.58 -5.74 10.02
C ILE A 18 -24.90 -5.03 8.86
N ARG A 19 -24.50 -3.77 9.08
CA ARG A 19 -23.63 -3.02 8.17
C ARG A 19 -22.26 -2.86 8.81
N ARG A 20 -21.21 -3.20 8.06
CA ARG A 20 -19.83 -2.94 8.48
C ARG A 20 -19.05 -2.30 7.35
N GLU A 21 -18.41 -1.21 7.70
CA GLU A 21 -17.40 -0.59 6.85
C GLU A 21 -16.13 -1.43 6.90
N ARG A 22 -15.56 -1.62 5.72
CA ARG A 22 -14.23 -2.16 5.48
C ARG A 22 -13.43 -0.99 4.94
N ILE A 23 -12.34 -0.66 5.63
CA ILE A 23 -11.55 0.55 5.35
C ILE A 23 -10.13 0.12 5.01
N LEU A 24 -9.66 0.48 3.83
CA LEU A 24 -8.25 0.34 3.48
C LEU A 24 -7.38 1.26 4.35
N PRO A 25 -6.14 0.85 4.70
CA PRO A 25 -5.24 1.67 5.52
C PRO A 25 -4.78 2.96 4.83
N VAL A 26 -4.79 2.98 3.49
CA VAL A 26 -4.53 4.13 2.61
C VAL A 26 -5.46 4.04 1.40
N PRO A 27 -5.70 5.14 0.66
CA PRO A 27 -6.47 5.08 -0.58
C PRO A 27 -5.89 4.07 -1.57
N GLY A 28 -6.77 3.35 -2.24
CA GLY A 28 -6.43 2.28 -3.18
C GLY A 28 -7.54 2.06 -4.21
N ALA A 29 -7.61 0.84 -4.74
CA ALA A 29 -8.59 0.43 -5.73
C ALA A 29 -9.69 -0.42 -5.10
N ILE A 30 -10.94 -0.03 -5.32
CA ILE A 30 -12.10 -0.86 -4.94
C ILE A 30 -12.34 -1.88 -6.05
N ALA A 31 -12.39 -3.17 -5.68
CA ALA A 31 -12.48 -4.30 -6.61
C ALA A 31 -13.92 -4.77 -6.88
N VAL A 32 -14.91 -4.17 -6.21
CA VAL A 32 -16.32 -4.57 -6.25
C VAL A 32 -17.24 -3.39 -6.54
N ARG A 33 -18.50 -3.67 -6.87
CA ARG A 33 -19.54 -2.66 -7.15
C ARG A 33 -20.68 -2.73 -6.15
N VAL A 34 -21.44 -1.64 -6.01
CA VAL A 34 -22.69 -1.65 -5.25
C VAL A 34 -23.66 -2.69 -5.84
N ASN A 35 -24.37 -3.39 -4.97
CA ASN A 35 -25.23 -4.55 -5.23
C ASN A 35 -24.51 -5.87 -5.58
N GLU A 36 -23.18 -5.91 -5.53
CA GLU A 36 -22.41 -7.14 -5.71
C GLU A 36 -22.50 -8.03 -4.46
N LYS A 37 -22.68 -9.35 -4.69
CA LYS A 37 -22.66 -10.37 -3.63
C LYS A 37 -21.24 -10.84 -3.40
N VAL A 38 -20.81 -10.90 -2.15
CA VAL A 38 -19.46 -11.30 -1.75
C VAL A 38 -19.50 -12.41 -0.70
N GLN A 39 -18.47 -13.25 -0.70
CA GLN A 39 -18.13 -14.21 0.36
C GLN A 39 -17.08 -13.61 1.29
N ALA A 40 -16.92 -14.21 2.47
CA ALA A 40 -16.02 -13.69 3.50
C ALA A 40 -14.55 -13.54 3.03
N ALA A 41 -14.10 -14.44 2.15
CA ALA A 41 -12.72 -14.47 1.66
C ALA A 41 -12.46 -13.56 0.46
N ASP A 42 -13.50 -13.04 -0.18
CA ASP A 42 -13.38 -12.24 -1.40
C ASP A 42 -12.62 -10.95 -1.11
N VAL A 43 -11.67 -10.62 -1.98
CA VAL A 43 -10.94 -9.35 -1.95
C VAL A 43 -11.85 -8.28 -2.54
N ILE A 44 -12.19 -7.29 -1.72
CA ILE A 44 -13.13 -6.22 -2.09
C ILE A 44 -12.43 -4.90 -2.37
N ALA A 45 -11.18 -4.74 -1.94
CA ALA A 45 -10.34 -3.62 -2.29
C ALA A 45 -8.86 -3.97 -2.09
N GLU A 46 -7.98 -3.24 -2.77
CA GLU A 46 -6.54 -3.39 -2.65
C GLU A 46 -5.86 -2.02 -2.55
N ALA A 47 -4.78 -1.94 -1.78
CA ALA A 47 -3.95 -0.74 -1.68
C ALA A 47 -2.47 -1.10 -1.62
N GLU A 48 -1.62 -0.24 -2.16
CA GLU A 48 -0.18 -0.36 -2.02
C GLU A 48 0.26 0.33 -0.73
N ILE A 49 0.82 -0.43 0.21
CA ILE A 49 1.21 0.06 1.54
C ILE A 49 2.73 0.03 1.70
N ASN A 50 3.24 0.88 2.59
CA ASN A 50 4.66 0.93 2.96
C ASN A 50 5.63 1.02 1.76
N PRO A 51 5.46 1.99 0.84
CA PRO A 51 6.39 2.15 -0.28
C PRO A 51 7.82 2.40 0.24
N LYS A 52 8.77 1.64 -0.29
CA LYS A 52 10.19 1.78 0.07
C LYS A 52 10.82 2.87 -0.78
N HIS A 53 11.65 3.70 -0.17
CA HIS A 53 12.36 4.77 -0.89
C HIS A 53 13.86 4.47 -0.93
N TYR A 54 14.45 4.57 -2.12
CA TYR A 54 15.88 4.43 -2.33
C TYR A 54 16.48 5.77 -2.77
N TYR A 55 17.43 6.26 -1.98
CA TYR A 55 18.26 7.41 -2.36
C TYR A 55 19.52 6.90 -3.05
N LEU A 56 19.58 7.09 -4.37
CA LEU A 56 20.69 6.67 -5.20
C LEU A 56 21.63 7.86 -5.44
N ASP A 57 22.86 7.77 -4.94
CA ASP A 57 23.90 8.76 -5.21
C ASP A 57 24.56 8.47 -6.57
N ILE A 58 24.08 9.15 -7.61
CA ILE A 58 24.52 8.92 -8.98
C ILE A 58 25.93 9.46 -9.20
N ALA A 59 26.24 10.63 -8.64
CA ALA A 59 27.58 11.23 -8.73
C ALA A 59 28.64 10.28 -8.18
N ARG A 60 28.41 9.74 -6.98
CA ARG A 60 29.30 8.75 -6.36
C ARG A 60 29.32 7.43 -7.13
N GLY A 61 28.17 6.95 -7.60
CA GLY A 61 28.06 5.70 -8.35
C GLY A 61 28.80 5.71 -9.69
N LEU A 62 28.82 6.86 -10.38
CA LEU A 62 29.54 7.07 -11.62
C LEU A 62 30.98 7.54 -11.41
N GLY A 63 31.27 8.18 -10.27
CA GLY A 63 32.59 8.77 -9.96
C GLY A 63 32.83 10.10 -10.67
N ILE A 64 31.82 10.96 -10.76
CA ILE A 64 31.87 12.26 -11.44
C ILE A 64 31.39 13.40 -10.53
N ALA A 65 31.59 14.65 -10.96
CA ALA A 65 31.07 15.79 -10.22
C ALA A 65 29.52 15.84 -10.28
N PRO A 66 28.83 16.28 -9.22
CA PRO A 66 27.36 16.35 -9.21
C PRO A 66 26.75 17.16 -10.37
N GLY A 67 27.45 18.20 -10.84
CA GLY A 67 27.01 19.03 -11.97
C GLY A 67 27.03 18.31 -13.32
N GLU A 68 27.76 17.20 -13.45
CA GLU A 68 27.85 16.42 -14.70
C GLU A 68 26.79 15.32 -14.79
N VAL A 69 26.18 14.94 -13.66
CA VAL A 69 25.22 13.82 -13.58
C VAL A 69 24.06 13.98 -14.57
N GLY A 70 23.55 15.20 -14.75
CA GLY A 70 22.41 15.47 -15.63
C GLY A 70 22.61 14.96 -17.06
N ARG A 71 23.85 14.96 -17.57
CA ARG A 71 24.19 14.50 -18.93
C ARG A 71 24.23 12.98 -19.07
N HIS A 72 24.28 12.27 -17.95
CA HIS A 72 24.46 10.83 -17.90
C HIS A 72 23.24 10.08 -17.37
N LEU A 73 22.14 10.77 -17.05
CA LEU A 73 20.88 10.13 -16.69
C LEU A 73 20.23 9.51 -17.93
N SER A 74 19.82 8.25 -17.81
CA SER A 74 19.11 7.51 -18.86
C SER A 74 17.59 7.48 -18.63
N ARG A 75 17.14 8.05 -17.51
CA ARG A 75 15.76 8.04 -17.04
C ARG A 75 15.36 9.41 -16.49
N GLN A 76 14.08 9.72 -16.54
CA GLN A 76 13.55 11.04 -16.16
C GLN A 76 12.64 10.96 -14.93
N GLN A 77 12.40 12.10 -14.28
CA GLN A 77 11.44 12.18 -13.20
C GLN A 77 10.04 11.76 -13.68
N GLY A 78 9.35 10.97 -12.87
CA GLY A 78 8.04 10.41 -13.18
C GLY A 78 8.08 9.07 -13.94
N GLU A 79 9.24 8.68 -14.48
CA GLU A 79 9.39 7.44 -15.24
C GLU A 79 9.37 6.20 -14.33
N ARG A 80 8.75 5.12 -14.80
CA ARG A 80 8.79 3.80 -14.16
C ARG A 80 10.03 3.03 -14.61
N VAL A 81 10.62 2.30 -13.67
CA VAL A 81 11.80 1.47 -13.90
C VAL A 81 11.60 0.10 -13.27
N ASP A 82 12.14 -0.92 -13.91
CA ASP A 82 12.19 -2.28 -13.37
C ASP A 82 13.54 -2.52 -12.66
N ALA A 83 13.59 -3.47 -11.75
CA ALA A 83 14.81 -3.85 -11.06
C ALA A 83 15.92 -4.21 -12.07
N GLY A 84 17.08 -3.58 -11.93
CA GLY A 84 18.23 -3.77 -12.83
C GLY A 84 18.31 -2.79 -13.99
N ASP A 85 17.27 -1.98 -14.26
CA ASP A 85 17.31 -0.94 -15.29
C ASP A 85 18.45 0.05 -15.05
N VAL A 86 19.06 0.54 -16.14
CA VAL A 86 20.11 1.57 -16.05
C VAL A 86 19.44 2.92 -15.79
N ILE A 87 19.74 3.50 -14.63
CA ILE A 87 19.29 4.85 -14.25
C ILE A 87 20.27 5.90 -14.78
N ALA A 88 21.57 5.60 -14.76
CA ALA A 88 22.60 6.52 -15.24
C ALA A 88 23.88 5.79 -15.71
N GLY A 89 24.60 6.44 -16.64
CA GLY A 89 25.82 5.94 -17.28
C GLY A 89 25.56 5.35 -18.67
N PRO A 90 26.53 4.61 -19.24
CA PRO A 90 27.86 4.34 -18.69
C PRO A 90 28.79 5.57 -18.70
N VAL A 91 29.73 5.63 -17.76
CA VAL A 91 30.80 6.66 -17.71
C VAL A 91 32.19 6.04 -17.59
N GLY A 92 33.16 6.64 -18.29
CA GLY A 92 34.57 6.31 -18.21
C GLY A 92 34.97 4.97 -18.87
N ILE A 93 36.26 4.65 -18.80
CA ILE A 93 36.84 3.44 -19.41
C ILE A 93 36.26 2.16 -18.77
N THR A 94 35.97 2.21 -17.47
CA THR A 94 35.35 1.10 -16.71
C THR A 94 33.84 0.99 -16.90
N ARG A 95 33.23 1.86 -17.72
CA ARG A 95 31.80 1.87 -18.06
C ARG A 95 30.89 1.76 -16.83
N ARG A 96 31.13 2.59 -15.82
CA ARG A 96 30.33 2.59 -14.58
C ARG A 96 28.88 2.96 -14.88
N THR A 97 27.95 2.19 -14.33
CA THR A 97 26.50 2.43 -14.43
C THR A 97 25.84 2.31 -13.06
N VAL A 98 24.82 3.12 -12.81
CA VAL A 98 23.94 2.96 -11.65
C VAL A 98 22.63 2.34 -12.11
N ARG A 99 22.16 1.31 -11.41
CA ARG A 99 20.96 0.55 -11.75
C ARG A 99 19.89 0.66 -10.68
N ALA A 100 18.64 0.47 -11.07
CA ALA A 100 17.51 0.42 -10.16
C ALA A 100 17.62 -0.80 -9.24
N PRO A 101 17.58 -0.63 -7.89
CA PRO A 101 17.63 -1.76 -6.95
C PRO A 101 16.30 -2.53 -6.85
N ALA A 102 15.19 -1.94 -7.31
CA ALA A 102 13.85 -2.51 -7.25
C ALA A 102 12.94 -1.85 -8.30
N ASP A 103 11.80 -2.48 -8.58
CA ASP A 103 10.74 -1.91 -9.41
C ASP A 103 10.15 -0.67 -8.74
N GLY A 104 9.94 0.39 -9.51
CA GLY A 104 9.46 1.63 -8.93
C GLY A 104 9.31 2.77 -9.91
N ARG A 105 9.28 3.98 -9.37
CA ARG A 105 9.19 5.23 -10.10
C ARG A 105 10.24 6.21 -9.63
N ILE A 106 10.87 6.93 -10.56
CA ILE A 106 11.76 8.04 -10.23
C ILE A 106 10.91 9.19 -9.69
N ALA A 107 10.87 9.35 -8.38
CA ALA A 107 10.08 10.37 -7.72
C ALA A 107 10.71 11.75 -7.83
N ALA A 108 12.04 11.83 -7.75
CA ALA A 108 12.78 13.09 -7.87
C ALA A 108 14.21 12.88 -8.35
N ILE A 109 14.76 13.90 -9.00
CA ILE A 109 16.16 13.97 -9.39
C ILE A 109 16.69 15.33 -8.93
N ASN A 110 17.63 15.33 -7.97
CA ASN A 110 18.14 16.55 -7.37
C ASN A 110 19.64 16.43 -7.07
N ASN A 111 20.44 17.43 -7.44
CA ASN A 111 21.86 17.54 -7.08
C ASN A 111 22.69 16.25 -7.31
N GLY A 112 22.49 15.60 -8.46
CA GLY A 112 23.19 14.36 -8.79
C GLY A 112 22.72 13.12 -8.02
N ARG A 113 21.55 13.19 -7.38
CA ARG A 113 20.90 12.07 -6.69
C ARG A 113 19.53 11.78 -7.29
N VAL A 114 19.15 10.52 -7.25
CA VAL A 114 17.85 10.03 -7.69
C VAL A 114 17.10 9.46 -6.49
N LEU A 115 15.87 9.90 -6.29
CA LEU A 115 14.93 9.28 -5.36
C LEU A 115 14.06 8.31 -6.15
N LEU A 116 14.22 7.02 -5.88
CA LEU A 116 13.37 5.96 -6.41
C LEU A 116 12.34 5.57 -5.35
N GLU A 117 11.08 5.75 -5.68
CA GLU A 117 9.94 5.23 -4.91
C GLU A 117 9.64 3.84 -5.45
N ALA A 118 10.09 2.82 -4.71
CA ALA A 118 9.85 1.43 -5.05
C ALA A 118 8.43 1.01 -4.67
N ARG A 119 7.91 0.03 -5.41
CA ARG A 119 6.58 -0.49 -5.12
C ARG A 119 6.49 -1.03 -3.69
N GLY A 120 5.46 -0.61 -2.98
CA GLY A 120 5.09 -1.11 -1.67
C GLY A 120 4.49 -2.52 -1.72
N GLU A 121 4.13 -3.02 -0.55
CA GLU A 121 3.44 -4.29 -0.41
C GLU A 121 1.96 -4.13 -0.81
N LEU A 122 1.42 -5.11 -1.54
CA LEU A 122 0.01 -5.11 -1.88
C LEU A 122 -0.82 -5.59 -0.68
N TYR A 123 -1.61 -4.69 -0.11
CA TYR A 123 -2.58 -5.00 0.93
C TYR A 123 -3.92 -5.36 0.30
N GLN A 124 -4.43 -6.56 0.59
CA GLN A 124 -5.73 -7.02 0.13
C GLN A 124 -6.75 -6.96 1.27
N MET A 125 -7.77 -6.12 1.11
CA MET A 125 -8.88 -6.03 2.05
C MET A 125 -9.96 -7.02 1.66
N ARG A 126 -10.23 -7.98 2.55
CA ARG A 126 -11.32 -8.96 2.39
C ARG A 126 -12.64 -8.46 2.96
N ALA A 127 -13.76 -8.96 2.42
CA ALA A 127 -15.11 -8.68 2.91
C ALA A 127 -15.28 -9.02 4.40
N GLY A 128 -14.72 -10.15 4.83
CA GLY A 128 -14.75 -10.60 6.23
C GLY A 128 -16.03 -11.34 6.64
N PHE A 129 -17.11 -11.21 5.88
CA PHE A 129 -18.34 -11.99 6.03
C PHE A 129 -19.14 -12.01 4.71
N PRO A 130 -19.99 -13.02 4.47
CA PRO A 130 -20.86 -13.04 3.29
C PRO A 130 -21.93 -11.94 3.36
N GLY A 131 -22.16 -11.25 2.25
CA GLY A 131 -23.10 -10.13 2.21
C GLY A 131 -23.23 -9.49 0.83
N VAL A 132 -23.79 -8.29 0.81
CA VAL A 132 -23.95 -7.45 -0.37
C VAL A 132 -23.26 -6.12 -0.15
N ILE A 133 -22.57 -5.60 -1.16
CA ILE A 133 -21.98 -4.27 -1.13
C ILE A 133 -23.10 -3.22 -1.25
N VAL A 134 -23.27 -2.37 -0.23
CA VAL A 134 -24.34 -1.35 -0.21
C VAL A 134 -23.83 0.06 -0.42
N ALA A 135 -22.53 0.31 -0.21
CA ALA A 135 -21.91 1.61 -0.45
C ALA A 135 -20.40 1.47 -0.67
N THR A 136 -19.83 2.42 -1.39
CA THR A 136 -18.38 2.64 -1.48
C THR A 136 -18.10 4.10 -1.82
N ASP A 137 -16.96 4.63 -1.37
CA ASP A 137 -16.44 5.93 -1.77
C ASP A 137 -15.56 5.86 -3.04
N GLY A 138 -15.35 4.66 -3.58
CA GLY A 138 -14.53 4.42 -4.76
C GLY A 138 -13.01 4.48 -4.53
N ALA A 139 -12.55 4.72 -3.29
CA ALA A 139 -11.13 4.94 -3.01
C ALA A 139 -10.62 4.19 -1.76
N GLN A 140 -11.42 4.02 -0.71
CA GLN A 140 -10.91 3.50 0.55
C GLN A 140 -11.95 2.71 1.36
N ILE A 141 -13.22 3.11 1.30
CA ILE A 141 -14.30 2.57 2.13
C ILE A 141 -15.25 1.73 1.30
N VAL A 142 -15.59 0.55 1.82
CA VAL A 142 -16.62 -0.35 1.28
C VAL A 142 -17.53 -0.81 2.41
N THR A 143 -18.84 -0.61 2.28
CA THR A 143 -19.82 -1.06 3.27
C THR A 143 -20.44 -2.37 2.82
N VAL A 144 -20.23 -3.42 3.62
CA VAL A 144 -20.85 -4.74 3.42
C VAL A 144 -22.06 -4.86 4.34
N GLU A 145 -23.21 -5.23 3.78
CA GLU A 145 -24.44 -5.51 4.50
C GLU A 145 -24.74 -7.01 4.52
N THR A 146 -25.21 -7.52 5.65
CA THR A 146 -25.76 -8.87 5.77
C THR A 146 -26.93 -8.88 6.76
N THR A 147 -27.70 -9.95 6.77
CA THR A 147 -28.78 -10.18 7.74
C THR A 147 -28.44 -11.41 8.57
N GLY A 148 -28.46 -11.27 9.90
CA GLY A 148 -28.16 -12.38 10.79
C GLY A 148 -28.15 -11.98 12.26
N SER A 149 -27.60 -12.84 13.09
CA SER A 149 -27.43 -12.58 14.52
C SER A 149 -26.20 -11.71 14.77
N LEU A 150 -26.36 -10.64 15.54
CA LEU A 150 -25.25 -9.81 15.99
C LEU A 150 -24.89 -10.16 17.43
N VAL A 151 -23.69 -10.68 17.64
CA VAL A 151 -23.10 -10.91 18.97
C VAL A 151 -21.97 -9.91 19.17
N GLN A 152 -22.05 -9.11 20.22
CA GLN A 152 -21.01 -8.14 20.60
C GLN A 152 -20.52 -8.45 22.01
N ALA A 153 -19.21 -8.60 22.16
CA ALA A 153 -18.55 -8.92 23.41
C ALA A 153 -17.20 -8.21 23.52
N ALA A 154 -16.64 -8.17 24.72
CA ALA A 154 -15.28 -7.72 24.96
C ALA A 154 -14.27 -8.79 24.51
N TRP A 155 -13.16 -8.36 23.92
CA TRP A 155 -12.02 -9.23 23.60
C TRP A 155 -10.75 -8.69 24.24
N GLY A 156 -10.04 -9.55 24.97
CA GLY A 156 -8.73 -9.27 25.56
C GLY A 156 -7.64 -10.02 24.79
N ASN A 157 -6.63 -9.31 24.31
CA ASN A 157 -5.55 -9.89 23.51
C ASN A 157 -4.23 -10.09 24.28
N GLY A 158 -4.19 -9.68 25.55
CA GLY A 158 -3.01 -9.78 26.42
C GLY A 158 -1.79 -8.98 25.95
N LYS A 159 -1.96 -8.06 24.99
CA LYS A 159 -0.87 -7.23 24.45
C LYS A 159 -1.10 -5.77 24.85
N THR A 160 -0.10 -5.18 25.50
CA THR A 160 0.03 -3.74 25.80
C THR A 160 0.91 -3.06 24.76
#